data_AF-J2YCF0-F1
#
_entry.id   AF-J2YCF0-F1
#
_cell.length_a   1.000
_cell.length_b   1.000
_cell.length_c   1.000
_cell.angle_alpha   90.00
_cell.angle_beta   90.00
_cell.angle_gamma   90.00
#
_symmetry.space_group_name_H-M   'P 1'
#
loop_
_entity.id
_entity.type
_entity.pdbx_description
1 polymer ?
#
loop_
_entity_poly.entity_id
_entity_poly.type
_entity_poly.pdbx_seq_one_letter_code
_entity_poly.pdbx_strand_id
1 'polypeptide(L)'
;MEHFFGALKRRPESIHMPKMIALAIFSTRRQEEITRIRWEDLDENRQAVLVRDMKNPGQKIGNDVWCHLPDEAWAILKTMPKAEKEIFPYNGKSVSAVFTRACPLLGIEDLHFHDLRHDGVSRLFEMDWDIPRVASVSGHRDWNSLRRYTHLRERGDSYKSWQWKASLLKR
;
A
#
# COMPACT_ATOMS: atom_id res chain seq x y z
N MET A 1 13.60 -3.97 -5.03
CA MET A 1 13.04 -5.19 -4.40
C MET A 1 14.09 -6.22 -4.05
N GLU A 2 15.07 -6.49 -4.93
CA GLU A 2 16.13 -7.47 -4.71
C GLU A 2 16.84 -7.33 -3.35
N HIS A 3 17.25 -6.12 -2.97
CA HIS A 3 17.84 -5.82 -1.65
C HIS A 3 17.01 -6.39 -0.49
N PHE A 4 15.70 -6.16 -0.51
CA PHE A 4 14.81 -6.61 0.56
C PHE A 4 14.54 -8.11 0.52
N PHE A 5 14.39 -8.71 -0.66
CA PHE A 5 14.31 -10.17 -0.76
C PHE A 5 15.62 -10.85 -0.29
N GLY A 6 16.77 -10.26 -0.58
CA GLY A 6 18.06 -10.70 -0.05
C GLY A 6 18.17 -10.56 1.47
N ALA A 7 17.60 -9.50 2.05
CA ALA A 7 17.49 -9.37 3.50
C ALA A 7 16.63 -10.48 4.12
N LEU A 8 15.46 -10.78 3.53
CA LEU A 8 14.57 -11.85 4.00
C LEU A 8 15.20 -13.25 3.90
N LYS A 9 15.99 -13.52 2.87
CA LYS A 9 16.75 -14.79 2.77
C LYS A 9 17.74 -14.96 3.92
N ARG A 10 18.31 -13.87 4.44
CA ARG A 10 19.28 -13.90 5.56
C ARG A 10 18.61 -13.85 6.93
N ARG A 11 17.47 -13.15 7.04
CA ARG A 11 16.70 -12.91 8.27
C ARG A 11 15.20 -12.97 7.96
N PRO A 12 14.60 -14.18 7.91
CA PRO A 12 13.18 -14.35 7.57
C PRO A 12 12.21 -13.63 8.51
N GLU A 13 12.62 -13.39 9.75
CA GLU A 13 11.87 -12.68 10.79
C GLU A 13 11.88 -11.15 10.62
N SER A 14 12.70 -10.63 9.69
CA SER A 14 12.72 -9.19 9.40
C SER A 14 11.41 -8.72 8.77
N ILE A 15 11.18 -7.40 8.80
CA ILE A 15 10.01 -6.78 8.17
C ILE A 15 9.96 -7.22 6.71
N HIS A 16 8.82 -7.78 6.27
CA HIS A 16 8.62 -8.20 4.90
C HIS A 16 8.40 -6.99 3.96
N MET A 17 9.42 -6.14 3.84
CA MET A 17 9.43 -4.91 3.06
C MET A 17 8.90 -5.04 1.63
N PRO A 18 9.14 -6.16 0.88
CA PRO A 18 8.54 -6.32 -0.44
C PRO A 18 7.01 -6.29 -0.42
N LYS A 19 6.38 -6.97 0.54
CA LYS A 19 4.93 -7.01 0.69
C LYS A 19 4.41 -5.68 1.25
N MET A 20 5.15 -5.03 2.16
CA MET A 20 4.82 -3.67 2.63
C MET A 20 4.78 -2.65 1.48
N ILE A 21 5.80 -2.65 0.61
CA ILE A 21 5.90 -1.73 -0.53
C ILE A 21 4.78 -2.01 -1.53
N ALA A 22 4.63 -3.27 -1.94
CA ALA A 22 3.60 -3.65 -2.91
C ALA A 22 2.19 -3.37 -2.39
N LEU A 23 1.92 -3.62 -1.10
CA LEU A 23 0.64 -3.26 -0.51
C LEU A 23 0.44 -1.75 -0.49
N ALA A 24 1.44 -0.95 -0.10
CA ALA A 24 1.32 0.51 -0.08
C ALA A 24 0.97 1.09 -1.45
N ILE A 25 1.55 0.54 -2.52
CA ILE A 25 1.21 0.89 -3.91
C ILE A 25 -0.23 0.47 -4.23
N PHE A 26 -0.52 -0.84 -4.19
CA PHE A 26 -1.78 -1.35 -4.74
C PHE A 26 -3.01 -1.00 -3.90
N SER A 27 -2.88 -0.91 -2.58
CA SER A 27 -3.98 -0.48 -1.70
C SER A 27 -4.04 1.03 -1.51
N THR A 28 -3.02 1.75 -2.01
CA THR A 28 -2.77 3.18 -1.78
C THR A 28 -2.71 3.58 -0.30
N ARG A 29 -2.56 2.64 0.64
CA ARG A 29 -2.62 2.94 2.09
C ARG A 29 -1.38 3.66 2.57
N ARG A 30 -1.55 4.52 3.58
CA ARG A 30 -0.40 5.08 4.32
C ARG A 30 0.21 3.99 5.19
N GLN A 31 1.51 4.10 5.45
CA GLN A 31 2.24 3.15 6.28
C GLN A 31 1.57 2.88 7.64
N GLU A 32 1.15 3.93 8.36
CA GLU A 32 0.50 3.77 9.67
C GLU A 32 -0.84 3.03 9.56
N GLU A 33 -1.59 3.26 8.48
CA GLU A 33 -2.84 2.55 8.20
C GLU A 33 -2.53 1.07 7.95
N ILE A 34 -1.54 0.75 7.10
CA ILE A 34 -1.13 -0.63 6.80
C ILE A 34 -0.80 -1.41 8.08
N THR A 35 -0.01 -0.82 8.98
CA THR A 35 0.44 -1.47 10.21
C THR A 35 -0.65 -1.66 11.27
N ARG A 36 -1.85 -1.08 11.05
CA ARG A 36 -2.98 -1.15 11.98
C ARG A 36 -4.17 -1.94 11.43
N ILE A 37 -4.16 -2.30 10.14
CA ILE A 37 -5.22 -3.11 9.54
C ILE A 37 -5.26 -4.47 10.24
N ARG A 38 -6.44 -4.85 10.73
CA ARG A 38 -6.69 -6.14 11.34
C ARG A 38 -7.42 -7.09 10.42
N TRP A 39 -7.34 -8.38 10.71
CA TRP A 39 -8.14 -9.39 10.01
C TRP A 39 -9.64 -9.16 10.14
N GLU A 40 -10.10 -8.64 11.29
CA GLU A 40 -11.52 -8.30 11.54
C GLU A 40 -12.02 -7.10 10.71
N ASP A 41 -11.10 -6.30 10.18
CA ASP A 41 -11.41 -5.12 9.36
C ASP A 41 -11.61 -5.48 7.87
N LEU A 42 -11.43 -6.74 7.48
CA LEU A 42 -11.63 -7.20 6.11
C LEU A 42 -13.07 -7.61 5.86
N ASP A 43 -13.62 -7.15 4.74
CA ASP A 43 -14.87 -7.64 4.17
C ASP A 43 -14.56 -8.40 2.88
N GLU A 44 -14.60 -9.74 2.94
CA GLU A 44 -14.30 -10.60 1.79
C GLU A 44 -15.35 -10.48 0.68
N ASN A 45 -16.61 -10.15 1.02
CA ASN A 45 -17.68 -10.00 0.01
C ASN A 45 -17.52 -8.70 -0.78
N ARG A 46 -17.07 -7.64 -0.11
CA ARG A 46 -16.83 -6.32 -0.75
C ARG A 46 -15.41 -6.17 -1.31
N GLN A 47 -14.52 -7.11 -1.02
CA GLN A 47 -13.07 -6.98 -1.24
C GLN A 47 -12.57 -5.61 -0.74
N ALA A 48 -12.83 -5.34 0.53
CA ALA A 48 -12.59 -4.04 1.13
C ALA A 48 -11.98 -4.18 2.54
N VAL A 49 -11.36 -3.09 3.00
CA VAL A 49 -10.83 -2.96 4.36
C VAL A 49 -11.40 -1.73 5.04
N LEU A 50 -11.78 -1.86 6.31
CA LEU A 50 -12.12 -0.75 7.18
C LEU A 50 -10.83 -0.08 7.67
N VAL A 51 -10.56 1.14 7.19
CA VAL A 51 -9.45 1.94 7.69
C VAL A 51 -9.93 2.80 8.83
N ARG A 52 -9.49 2.43 10.04
CA ARG A 52 -9.87 3.10 11.29
C ARG A 52 -9.15 4.43 11.45
N ASP A 53 -9.86 5.41 12.03
CA ASP A 53 -9.33 6.75 12.32
C ASP A 53 -8.58 7.38 11.14
N MET A 54 -9.12 7.22 9.93
CA MET A 54 -8.47 7.69 8.71
C MET A 54 -8.17 9.19 8.81
N LYS A 55 -6.92 9.55 8.54
CA LYS A 55 -6.46 10.94 8.60
C LYS A 55 -7.26 11.84 7.65
N ASN A 56 -8.04 12.76 8.21
CA ASN A 56 -8.62 13.91 7.51
C ASN A 56 -8.23 15.23 8.20
N PRO A 57 -8.12 16.34 7.45
CA PRO A 57 -7.99 17.66 8.06
C PRO A 57 -9.19 17.93 8.97
N GLY A 58 -8.93 18.30 10.23
CA GLY A 58 -9.97 18.71 11.19
C GLY A 58 -10.59 17.60 12.04
N GLN A 59 -10.66 16.34 11.60
CA GLN A 59 -11.13 15.21 12.43
C GLN A 59 -10.44 13.89 12.08
N LYS A 60 -9.80 13.27 13.08
CA LYS A 60 -9.18 11.94 12.96
C LYS A 60 -9.91 10.87 13.75
N ILE A 61 -10.45 11.22 14.93
CA ILE A 61 -11.04 10.26 15.87
C ILE A 61 -12.43 9.86 15.37
N GLY A 62 -12.69 8.55 15.28
CA GLY A 62 -13.97 7.98 14.85
C GLY A 62 -14.21 8.06 13.34
N ASN A 63 -13.16 8.37 12.56
CA ASN A 63 -13.26 8.54 11.13
C ASN A 63 -12.96 7.25 10.37
N ASP A 64 -13.81 6.25 10.54
CA ASP A 64 -13.64 4.94 9.91
C ASP A 64 -14.14 4.97 8.46
N VAL A 65 -13.32 4.46 7.53
CA VAL A 65 -13.62 4.50 6.10
C VAL A 65 -13.36 3.15 5.45
N TRP A 66 -14.39 2.58 4.84
CA TRP A 66 -14.25 1.42 3.97
C TRP A 66 -13.51 1.81 2.70
N CYS A 67 -12.42 1.11 2.39
CA CYS A 67 -11.65 1.29 1.18
C CYS A 67 -11.62 -0.01 0.39
N HIS A 68 -11.93 0.06 -0.91
CA HIS A 68 -11.80 -1.08 -1.81
C HIS A 68 -10.33 -1.46 -1.97
N LEU A 69 -10.05 -2.76 -2.00
CA LEU A 69 -8.72 -3.31 -2.25
C LEU A 69 -8.68 -3.86 -3.67
N PRO A 70 -7.84 -3.31 -4.56
CA PRO A 70 -7.59 -3.91 -5.86
C PRO A 70 -7.05 -5.34 -5.72
N ASP A 71 -7.26 -6.16 -6.75
CA ASP A 71 -6.94 -7.59 -6.74
C ASP A 71 -5.50 -7.88 -6.33
N GLU A 72 -4.54 -7.06 -6.73
CA GLU A 72 -3.14 -7.22 -6.36
C GLU A 72 -2.91 -7.00 -4.86
N ALA A 73 -3.55 -5.98 -4.28
CA ALA A 73 -3.50 -5.72 -2.85
C ALA A 73 -4.17 -6.86 -2.06
N TRP A 74 -5.34 -7.30 -2.52
CA TRP A 74 -6.08 -8.41 -1.91
C TRP A 74 -5.26 -9.71 -1.92
N ALA A 75 -4.67 -10.05 -3.06
CA ALA A 75 -3.84 -11.24 -3.20
C ALA A 75 -2.62 -11.22 -2.24
N ILE A 76 -1.95 -10.07 -2.10
CA ILE A 76 -0.84 -9.91 -1.14
C ILE A 76 -1.32 -10.09 0.30
N LEU A 77 -2.43 -9.45 0.69
CA LEU A 77 -3.01 -9.58 2.04
C LEU A 77 -3.29 -11.04 2.39
N LYS A 78 -3.90 -11.80 1.48
CA LYS A 78 -4.24 -13.22 1.69
C LYS A 78 -3.01 -14.14 1.78
N THR A 79 -1.81 -13.62 1.51
CA THR A 79 -0.55 -14.37 1.69
C THR A 79 0.07 -14.17 3.08
N MET A 80 -0.40 -13.20 3.85
CA MET A 80 0.13 -12.93 5.18
C MET A 80 -0.35 -13.98 6.18
N PRO A 81 0.52 -14.39 7.14
CA PRO A 81 0.14 -15.34 8.18
C PRO A 81 -0.89 -14.74 9.13
N LYS A 82 -1.91 -15.52 9.51
CA LYS A 82 -2.92 -15.14 10.52
C LYS A 82 -2.44 -15.44 11.95
N ALA A 83 -1.23 -14.98 12.28
CA ALA A 83 -0.60 -15.23 13.59
C ALA A 83 -0.93 -14.14 14.62
N GLU A 84 -1.13 -12.91 14.17
CA GLU A 84 -1.44 -11.73 14.99
C GLU A 84 -2.79 -11.13 14.61
N LYS A 85 -3.30 -10.18 15.41
CA LYS A 85 -4.55 -9.45 15.10
C LYS A 85 -4.40 -8.60 13.83
N GLU A 86 -3.28 -7.89 13.74
CA GLU A 86 -2.90 -7.08 12.59
C GLU A 86 -2.33 -7.95 11.46
N ILE A 87 -2.64 -7.58 10.21
CA ILE A 87 -2.17 -8.32 9.02
C ILE A 87 -0.68 -8.05 8.76
N PHE A 88 -0.24 -6.82 9.04
CA PHE A 88 1.15 -6.38 8.99
C PHE A 88 1.57 -5.90 10.38
N PRO A 89 1.89 -6.81 11.31
CA PRO A 89 2.15 -6.51 12.72
C PRO A 89 3.56 -5.92 12.91
N TYR A 90 3.86 -4.83 12.21
CA TYR A 90 5.16 -4.17 12.24
C TYR A 90 5.05 -2.78 12.87
N ASN A 91 6.11 -2.34 13.53
CA ASN A 91 6.21 -0.96 13.96
C ASN A 91 6.40 -0.04 12.74
N GLY A 92 5.46 0.90 12.53
CA GLY A 92 5.54 1.84 11.42
C GLY A 92 6.85 2.65 11.36
N LYS A 93 7.38 3.13 12.49
CA LYS A 93 8.66 3.86 12.50
C LYS A 93 9.80 2.98 11.98
N SER A 94 9.80 1.69 12.32
CA SER A 94 10.77 0.73 11.81
C SER A 94 10.63 0.50 10.31
N VAL A 95 9.40 0.42 9.77
CA VAL A 95 9.16 0.32 8.32
C VAL A 95 9.75 1.53 7.59
N SER A 96 9.43 2.75 8.06
CA SER A 96 9.96 3.99 7.50
C SER A 96 11.49 3.99 7.52
N ALA A 97 12.08 3.70 8.69
CA ALA A 97 13.53 3.71 8.86
C ALA A 97 14.24 2.68 7.96
N VAL A 98 13.69 1.47 7.81
CA VAL A 98 14.24 0.45 6.91
C VAL A 98 14.16 0.91 5.45
N PHE A 99 13.04 1.51 5.02
CA PHE A 99 12.88 2.02 3.67
C PHE A 99 13.82 3.20 3.38
N THR A 100 13.83 4.21 4.25
CA THR A 100 14.67 5.41 4.12
C THR A 100 16.15 5.06 4.09
N ARG A 101 16.61 4.08 4.89
CA ARG A 101 18.02 3.63 4.83
C ARG A 101 18.35 2.87 3.56
N ALA A 102 17.40 2.16 2.96
CA ALA A 102 17.64 1.41 1.74
C ALA A 102 17.77 2.30 0.50
N CYS A 103 17.08 3.44 0.45
CA CYS A 103 17.11 4.35 -0.69
C CYS A 103 18.53 4.82 -1.06
N PRO A 104 19.33 5.42 -0.16
CA PRO A 104 20.70 5.84 -0.50
C PRO A 104 21.64 4.67 -0.80
N LEU A 105 21.43 3.49 -0.17
CA LEU A 105 22.21 2.29 -0.49
C LEU A 105 21.97 1.78 -1.91
N LEU A 106 20.84 2.15 -2.52
CA LEU A 106 20.45 1.78 -3.88
C LEU A 106 20.59 2.95 -4.86
N GLY A 107 21.15 4.09 -4.43
CA GLY A 107 21.28 5.29 -5.26
C GLY A 107 19.95 5.94 -5.63
N ILE A 108 18.90 5.72 -4.83
CA ILE A 108 17.58 6.33 -5.03
C ILE A 108 17.52 7.63 -4.24
N GLU A 109 17.29 8.73 -4.95
CA GLU A 109 17.19 10.07 -4.38
C GLU A 109 15.73 10.47 -4.14
N ASP A 110 15.50 11.23 -3.06
CA ASP A 110 14.22 11.88 -2.72
C ASP A 110 12.96 10.97 -2.71
N LEU A 111 13.13 9.67 -2.39
CA LEU A 111 12.02 8.73 -2.26
C LEU A 111 11.69 8.46 -0.79
N HIS A 112 10.45 8.74 -0.41
CA HIS A 112 9.90 8.44 0.91
C HIS A 112 8.84 7.34 0.81
N PHE A 113 8.60 6.61 1.90
CA PHE A 113 7.61 5.53 1.89
C PHE A 113 6.20 6.02 1.54
N HIS A 114 5.85 7.27 1.90
CA HIS A 114 4.53 7.82 1.59
C HIS A 114 4.33 8.13 0.11
N ASP A 115 5.40 8.25 -0.68
CA ASP A 115 5.33 8.45 -2.14
C ASP A 115 4.80 7.20 -2.84
N LEU A 116 4.88 6.02 -2.22
CA LEU A 116 4.27 4.79 -2.74
C LEU A 116 2.75 4.90 -2.87
N ARG A 117 2.10 5.65 -1.96
CA ARG A 117 0.67 5.97 -2.08
C ARG A 117 0.42 6.91 -3.25
N HIS A 118 1.31 7.89 -3.48
CA HIS A 118 1.20 8.79 -4.62
C HIS A 118 1.27 8.00 -5.93
N ASP A 119 2.27 7.15 -6.06
CA ASP A 119 2.45 6.25 -7.20
C ASP A 119 1.24 5.33 -7.42
N GLY A 120 0.73 4.70 -6.36
CA GLY A 120 -0.47 3.87 -6.44
C GLY A 120 -1.71 4.61 -6.92
N VAL A 121 -1.91 5.88 -6.53
CA VAL A 121 -3.02 6.69 -7.02
C VAL A 121 -2.82 7.08 -8.48
N SER A 122 -1.60 7.48 -8.87
CA SER A 122 -1.25 7.74 -10.28
C SER A 122 -1.55 6.52 -11.15
N ARG A 123 -1.09 5.33 -10.74
CA ARG A 123 -1.31 4.06 -11.45
C ARG A 123 -2.79 3.82 -11.74
N LEU A 124 -3.69 4.06 -10.77
CA LEU A 124 -5.12 3.84 -10.99
C LEU A 124 -5.68 4.76 -12.09
N PHE A 125 -5.25 6.02 -12.14
CA PHE A 125 -5.61 6.91 -13.24
C PHE A 125 -4.98 6.49 -14.57
N GLU A 126 -3.73 6.04 -14.57
CA GLU A 126 -3.04 5.52 -15.78
C GLU A 126 -3.74 4.27 -16.34
N MET A 127 -4.40 3.49 -15.48
CA MET A 127 -5.28 2.38 -15.84
C MET A 127 -6.70 2.81 -16.25
N ASP A 128 -6.93 4.10 -16.48
CA ASP A 128 -8.22 4.68 -16.87
C ASP A 128 -9.35 4.44 -15.84
N TRP A 129 -9.03 4.33 -14.54
CA TRP A 129 -10.07 4.32 -13.50
C TRP A 129 -10.71 5.69 -13.34
N ASP A 130 -12.03 5.71 -13.15
CA ASP A 130 -12.75 6.93 -12.86
C ASP A 130 -12.51 7.43 -11.43
N ILE A 131 -12.81 8.71 -11.21
CA ILE A 131 -12.62 9.37 -9.91
C ILE A 131 -13.33 8.63 -8.76
N PRO A 132 -14.61 8.20 -8.88
CA PRO A 132 -15.26 7.44 -7.82
C PRO A 132 -14.53 6.15 -7.46
N ARG A 133 -14.05 5.38 -8.44
CA ARG A 133 -13.30 4.15 -8.17
C ARG A 133 -11.94 4.45 -7.55
N VAL A 134 -11.20 5.45 -8.04
CA VAL A 134 -9.94 5.88 -7.42
C VAL A 134 -10.16 6.35 -5.98
N ALA A 135 -11.22 7.12 -5.72
CA ALA A 135 -11.58 7.56 -4.38
C ALA A 135 -11.95 6.39 -3.47
N SER A 136 -12.65 5.36 -4.00
CA SER A 136 -12.99 4.16 -3.23
C SER A 136 -11.75 3.37 -2.78
N VAL A 137 -10.68 3.33 -3.58
CA VAL A 137 -9.42 2.67 -3.21
C VAL A 137 -8.57 3.56 -2.32
N SER A 138 -8.52 4.86 -2.61
CA SER A 138 -7.63 5.82 -1.95
C SER A 138 -8.21 6.47 -0.70
N GLY A 139 -9.51 6.39 -0.48
CA GLY A 139 -10.18 7.03 0.66
C GLY A 139 -10.13 8.55 0.63
N HIS A 140 -9.85 9.17 -0.52
CA HIS A 140 -9.94 10.63 -0.65
C HIS A 140 -11.42 11.04 -0.68
N ARG A 141 -11.78 12.00 0.18
CA ARG A 141 -13.12 12.59 0.22
C ARG A 141 -13.29 13.80 -0.67
N ASP A 142 -12.20 14.55 -0.83
CA ASP A 142 -12.18 15.76 -1.64
C ASP A 142 -11.51 15.48 -2.99
N TRP A 143 -12.25 15.78 -4.06
CA TRP A 143 -11.80 15.68 -5.43
C TRP A 143 -10.58 16.56 -5.71
N ASN A 144 -10.46 17.73 -5.08
CA ASN A 144 -9.33 18.63 -5.32
C ASN A 144 -7.98 17.95 -5.01
N SER A 145 -7.97 17.01 -4.05
CA SER A 145 -6.77 16.22 -3.73
C SER A 145 -6.39 15.22 -4.82
N LEU A 146 -7.36 14.80 -5.65
CA LEU A 146 -7.17 13.86 -6.75
C LEU A 146 -6.86 14.55 -8.09
N ARG A 147 -7.23 15.84 -8.24
CA ARG A 147 -7.05 16.60 -9.49
C ARG A 147 -5.61 16.59 -10.01
N ARG A 148 -4.61 16.52 -9.13
CA ARG A 148 -3.19 16.48 -9.55
C ARG A 148 -2.80 15.23 -10.34
N TYR A 149 -3.56 14.13 -10.20
CA TYR A 149 -3.27 12.87 -10.87
C TYR A 149 -3.99 12.70 -12.21
N THR A 150 -4.90 13.62 -12.56
CA THR A 150 -5.69 13.52 -13.80
C THR A 150 -4.90 13.98 -15.03
N HIS A 151 -3.74 14.61 -14.85
CA HIS A 151 -2.83 14.93 -15.94
C HIS A 151 -1.91 13.73 -16.24
N LEU A 152 -2.47 12.74 -16.94
CA LEU A 152 -1.78 11.52 -17.29
C LEU A 152 -0.57 11.80 -18.19
N ARG A 153 0.59 11.26 -17.81
CA ARG A 153 1.79 11.26 -18.65
C ARG A 153 1.86 10.01 -19.53
N GLU A 154 1.40 8.88 -18.99
CA GLU A 154 1.42 7.58 -19.63
C GLU A 154 0.08 6.87 -19.39
N ARG A 155 -0.22 5.86 -20.21
CA ARG A 155 -1.41 5.01 -20.05
C ARG A 155 -1.00 3.56 -19.93
N GLY A 156 -1.72 2.83 -19.08
CA GLY A 156 -1.51 1.41 -18.84
C GLY A 156 -1.20 1.11 -17.37
N ASP A 157 -0.92 -0.16 -17.10
CA ASP A 157 -0.52 -0.63 -15.78
C ASP A 157 0.98 -0.91 -15.76
N SER A 158 1.75 0.00 -15.14
CA SER A 158 3.20 -0.10 -14.96
C SER A 158 3.63 -1.35 -14.18
N TYR A 159 2.71 -1.96 -13.44
CA TYR A 159 2.96 -3.16 -12.64
C TYR A 159 2.46 -4.47 -13.29
N LYS A 160 1.86 -4.40 -14.48
CA LYS A 160 1.28 -5.57 -15.18
C LYS A 160 2.31 -6.68 -15.38
N SER A 161 3.54 -6.32 -15.77
CA SER A 161 4.67 -7.22 -16.00
C SER A 161 5.72 -7.16 -14.89
N TRP A 162 5.32 -6.82 -13.66
CA TRP A 162 6.27 -6.70 -12.56
C TRP A 162 6.88 -8.05 -12.20
N GLN A 163 8.19 -8.20 -12.43
CA GLN A 163 8.94 -9.46 -12.22
C GLN A 163 8.81 -10.06 -10.81
N TRP A 164 8.43 -9.26 -9.81
CA TRP A 164 8.31 -9.69 -8.42
C TRP A 164 6.94 -10.29 -8.07
N LYS A 165 5.95 -10.25 -8.98
CA LYS A 165 4.56 -10.67 -8.70
C LYS A 165 4.48 -12.08 -8.10
N ALA A 166 5.14 -13.06 -8.71
CA ALA A 166 5.15 -14.44 -8.19
C ALA A 166 5.79 -14.55 -6.80
N SER A 167 6.88 -13.81 -6.55
CA SER A 167 7.58 -13.81 -5.25
C SER A 167 6.76 -13.13 -4.14
N LEU A 168 5.96 -12.12 -4.48
CA LEU A 168 5.08 -11.43 -3.55
C LEU A 168 3.90 -12.28 -3.08
N LEU A 169 3.50 -13.27 -3.88
CA LEU A 169 2.36 -14.15 -3.60
C LEU A 169 2.76 -15.47 -2.91
N LYS A 170 4.01 -15.63 -2.50
CA LYS A 170 4.44 -16.75 -1.66
C LYS A 170 3.94 -16.54 -0.23
N ARG A 171 3.39 -17.60 0.37
CA ARG A 171 3.01 -17.64 1.79
C ARG A 171 4.24 -17.81 2.67
#